data_AF-A0A6J0PRR2-F1
#
_entry.id   AF-A0A6J0PRR2-F1
#
_cell.length_a   1.000
_cell.length_b   1.000
_cell.length_c   1.000
_cell.angle_alpha   90.00
_cell.angle_beta   90.00
_cell.angle_gamma   90.00
#
_symmetry.space_group_name_H-M   'P 1'
#
loop_
_entity.id
_entity.type
_entity.pdbx_description
1 polymer ?
#
loop_
_entity_poly.entity_id
_entity_poly.type
_entity_poly.pdbx_seq_one_letter_code
_entity_poly.pdbx_strand_id
1 'polypeptide(L)'
;MGVGEGEYEPRVVHQFLELGYRYVVDVLSDAQVYTDHAGKPSIDPDDVRLAIQSKVNFSFSQPPPREVLLELASKRNKIPLAKLTTPPGGVPLPPEQDILISPNYQLLIPRKQSPQVEENEEDEDGSNLNRNPNLLQRQRSSNDQQTQQQTSQKVSFPLTAAAAAAKRPR
;
A
#
# COMPACT_ATOMS: atom_id res chain seq x y z
N MET A 1 5.48 34.55 -15.11
CA MET A 1 4.11 34.03 -15.23
C MET A 1 3.34 34.47 -14.00
N GLY A 2 2.56 35.55 -14.12
CA GLY A 2 1.58 35.90 -13.10
C GLY A 2 0.29 35.13 -13.36
N VAL A 3 -0.45 34.80 -12.32
CA VAL A 3 -1.83 34.30 -12.46
C VAL A 3 -2.62 35.38 -13.20
N GLY A 4 -3.31 35.02 -14.28
CA GLY A 4 -4.17 35.95 -15.01
C GLY A 4 -5.30 36.44 -14.11
N GLU A 5 -5.57 37.74 -14.13
CA GLU A 5 -6.67 38.33 -13.36
C GLU A 5 -8.00 37.67 -13.76
N GLY A 6 -8.72 37.11 -12.78
CA GLY A 6 -10.10 36.65 -12.94
C GLY A 6 -10.32 35.15 -13.08
N GLU A 7 -9.28 34.33 -13.26
CA GLU A 7 -9.40 32.86 -13.33
C GLU A 7 -8.92 32.19 -12.03
N TYR A 8 -9.68 32.36 -10.95
CA TYR A 8 -9.44 31.62 -9.70
C TYR A 8 -10.74 31.29 -8.98
N GLU A 9 -10.74 30.18 -8.26
CA GLU A 9 -11.85 29.85 -7.38
C GLU A 9 -11.83 30.77 -6.14
N PRO A 10 -12.93 31.45 -5.78
CA PRO A 10 -12.95 32.38 -4.64
C PRO A 10 -12.52 31.76 -3.30
N ARG A 11 -12.76 30.45 -3.11
CA ARG A 11 -12.36 29.71 -1.90
C ARG A 11 -10.83 29.67 -1.71
N VAL A 12 -10.07 29.67 -2.80
CA VAL A 12 -8.61 29.63 -2.77
C VAL A 12 -8.06 30.89 -2.11
N VAL A 13 -8.69 32.06 -2.33
CA VAL A 13 -8.29 33.32 -1.67
C VAL A 13 -8.44 33.21 -0.15
N HIS A 14 -9.55 32.66 0.33
CA HIS A 14 -9.76 32.45 1.76
C HIS A 14 -8.73 31.48 2.36
N GLN A 15 -8.40 30.41 1.64
CA GLN A 15 -7.37 29.46 2.07
C GLN A 15 -5.97 30.10 2.12
N PHE A 16 -5.62 30.94 1.14
CA PHE A 16 -4.35 31.68 1.16
C PHE A 16 -4.29 32.70 2.29
N LEU A 17 -5.40 33.38 2.58
CA LEU A 17 -5.48 34.28 3.74
C LEU A 17 -5.28 33.51 5.04
N GLU A 18 -6.00 32.40 5.25
CA GLU A 18 -5.82 31.54 6.43
C GLU A 18 -4.38 31.05 6.57
N LEU A 19 -3.78 30.59 5.47
CA LEU A 19 -2.39 30.16 5.43
C LEU A 19 -1.43 31.31 5.82
N GLY A 20 -1.65 32.51 5.27
CA GLY A 20 -0.85 33.68 5.58
C GLY A 20 -0.95 34.09 7.05
N TYR A 21 -2.16 34.12 7.60
CA TYR A 21 -2.37 34.39 9.02
C TYR A 21 -1.68 33.36 9.91
N ARG A 22 -1.86 32.06 9.63
CA ARG A 22 -1.22 31.00 10.40
C ARG A 22 0.31 31.08 10.32
N TYR A 23 0.86 31.34 9.15
CA TYR A 23 2.31 31.51 8.97
C TYR A 23 2.85 32.68 9.80
N VAL A 24 2.19 33.84 9.78
CA VAL A 24 2.62 35.01 10.56
C VAL A 24 2.55 34.73 12.06
N VAL A 25 1.46 34.11 12.53
CA VAL A 25 1.31 33.73 13.94
C VAL A 25 2.41 32.76 14.36
N ASP A 26 2.71 31.74 13.56
CA ASP A 26 3.75 30.77 13.87
C ASP A 26 5.15 31.42 13.91
N VAL A 27 5.45 32.33 12.97
CA VAL A 27 6.75 33.05 12.94
C VAL A 27 6.89 33.99 14.14
N LEU A 28 5.85 34.75 14.47
CA LEU A 28 5.89 35.67 15.61
C LEU A 28 5.95 34.92 16.95
N SER A 29 5.29 33.76 17.05
CA SER A 29 5.38 32.90 18.23
C SER A 29 6.81 32.40 18.46
N ASP A 30 7.48 31.94 17.41
CA ASP A 30 8.89 31.52 17.50
C ASP A 30 9.83 32.71 17.81
N ALA A 31 9.58 33.87 17.19
CA ALA A 31 10.36 35.09 17.45
C ALA A 31 10.23 35.57 18.90
N GLN A 32 9.05 35.44 19.51
CA GLN A 32 8.85 35.73 20.93
C GLN A 32 9.72 34.82 21.81
N VAL A 33 9.78 33.52 21.52
CA VAL A 33 10.64 32.58 22.26
C VAL A 33 12.12 32.97 22.16
N TYR A 34 12.59 33.44 21.01
CA TYR A 34 13.97 33.92 20.86
C TYR A 34 14.22 35.23 21.61
N THR A 35 13.24 36.13 21.61
CA THR A 35 13.28 37.39 22.37
C THR A 35 13.38 37.12 23.87
N ASP A 36 12.55 36.21 24.38
CA ASP A 36 12.52 35.78 25.78
C ASP A 36 13.85 35.13 26.18
N HIS A 37 14.41 34.29 25.30
CA HIS A 37 15.73 33.67 25.51
C HIS A 37 16.86 34.70 25.56
N ALA A 38 16.77 35.78 24.78
CA ALA A 38 17.73 36.88 24.81
C ALA A 38 17.50 37.87 25.97
N GLY A 39 16.43 37.71 26.75
CA GLY A 39 16.06 38.60 27.85
C GLY A 39 15.67 40.01 27.41
N LYS A 40 15.23 40.17 26.14
CA LYS A 40 14.84 41.46 25.58
C LYS A 40 13.37 41.77 25.88
N PRO A 41 12.98 43.05 26.01
CA PRO A 41 11.59 43.43 26.31
C PRO A 41 10.66 43.45 25.09
N SER A 42 11.20 43.42 23.87
CA SER A 42 10.45 43.52 22.62
C SER A 42 11.11 42.72 21.50
N ILE A 43 10.29 42.23 20.56
CA ILE A 43 10.76 41.46 19.40
C ILE A 43 11.59 42.35 18.46
N ASP A 44 12.81 41.93 18.15
CA ASP A 44 13.67 42.60 17.17
C ASP A 44 13.52 41.99 15.76
N PRO A 45 13.87 42.73 14.70
CA PRO A 45 13.89 42.18 13.33
C PRO A 45 14.82 40.97 13.18
N ASP A 46 15.89 40.87 13.99
CA ASP A 46 16.79 39.72 13.98
C ASP A 46 16.11 38.45 14.53
N ASP A 47 15.24 38.59 15.53
CA ASP A 47 14.49 37.46 16.11
C ASP A 47 13.48 36.91 15.09
N VAL A 48 12.83 37.80 14.33
CA VAL A 48 11.96 37.43 13.20
C VAL A 48 12.76 36.76 12.08
N ARG A 49 13.94 37.29 11.74
CA ARG A 49 14.80 36.70 10.71
C ARG A 49 15.26 35.30 11.09
N LEU A 50 15.59 35.08 12.35
CA LEU A 50 15.96 33.77 12.89
C LEU A 50 14.78 32.79 12.84
N ALA A 51 13.57 33.23 13.22
CA ALA A 51 12.35 32.43 13.13
C ALA A 51 12.02 31.99 11.70
N ILE A 52 12.13 32.91 10.74
CA ILE A 52 11.94 32.59 9.32
C ILE A 52 13.00 31.59 8.85
N GLN A 53 14.27 31.79 9.19
CA GLN A 53 15.35 30.87 8.79
C GLN A 53 15.14 29.46 9.34
N SER A 54 14.72 29.36 10.61
CA SER A 54 14.37 28.09 11.23
C SER A 54 13.24 27.39 10.46
N LYS A 55 12.11 28.08 10.20
CA LYS A 55 10.99 27.49 9.45
C LYS A 55 11.35 27.12 8.01
N VAL A 56 12.16 27.92 7.32
CA VAL A 56 12.53 27.64 5.93
C VAL A 56 13.32 26.34 5.78
N ASN A 57 14.14 26.02 6.78
CA ASN A 57 14.93 24.79 6.77
C ASN A 57 14.08 23.51 6.94
N PHE A 58 12.90 23.60 7.56
CA PHE A 58 12.08 22.43 7.88
C PHE A 58 10.78 22.34 7.07
N SER A 59 10.18 23.46 6.70
CA SER A 59 8.84 23.49 6.08
C SER A 59 8.87 23.58 4.55
N PHE A 60 9.95 24.08 3.95
CA PHE A 60 10.05 24.22 2.50
C PHE A 60 11.12 23.28 1.95
N SER A 61 10.73 22.47 0.97
CA SER A 61 11.71 21.70 0.21
C SER A 61 12.55 22.67 -0.62
N GLN A 62 13.78 22.92 -0.19
CA GLN A 62 14.76 23.54 -1.07
C GLN A 62 15.11 22.54 -2.17
N PRO A 63 15.23 22.99 -3.43
CA PRO A 63 15.70 22.10 -4.49
C PRO A 63 17.05 21.52 -4.06
N PRO A 64 17.22 20.19 -4.09
CA PRO A 64 18.46 19.56 -3.63
C PRO A 64 19.64 20.09 -4.46
N PRO A 65 20.79 20.35 -3.82
CA PRO A 65 21.94 20.91 -4.52
C PRO A 65 22.40 19.98 -5.65
N ARG A 66 22.74 20.57 -6.81
CA ARG A 66 23.12 19.85 -8.02
C ARG A 66 24.28 18.87 -7.79
N GLU A 67 25.23 19.24 -6.94
CA GLU A 67 26.40 18.42 -6.61
C GLU A 67 26.01 17.11 -5.96
N VAL A 68 25.07 17.14 -5.01
CA VAL A 68 24.55 15.92 -4.35
C VAL A 68 23.86 15.01 -5.35
N LEU A 69 23.07 15.56 -6.28
CA LEU A 69 22.43 14.78 -7.34
C LEU A 69 23.45 14.16 -8.30
N LEU A 70 24.50 14.89 -8.66
CA LEU A 70 25.57 14.39 -9.53
C LEU A 70 26.39 13.29 -8.86
N GLU A 71 26.66 13.42 -7.56
CA GLU A 71 27.33 12.37 -6.79
C GLU A 71 26.47 11.09 -6.72
N LEU A 72 25.18 11.24 -6.39
CA LEU A 72 24.23 10.12 -6.37
C LEU A 72 24.14 9.44 -7.73
N ALA A 73 24.02 10.24 -8.80
CA ALA A 73 23.96 9.75 -10.17
C ALA A 73 25.25 9.00 -10.53
N SER A 74 26.41 9.58 -10.21
CA SER A 74 27.71 8.94 -10.46
C SER A 74 27.83 7.61 -9.70
N LYS A 75 27.33 7.53 -8.46
CA LYS A 75 27.30 6.29 -7.67
C LYS A 75 26.38 5.24 -8.27
N ARG A 76 25.18 5.62 -8.73
CA ARG A 76 24.19 4.69 -9.30
C ARG A 76 24.56 4.23 -10.70
N ASN A 77 25.10 5.12 -11.53
CA ASN A 77 25.45 4.87 -12.93
C ASN A 77 26.72 4.03 -13.09
N LYS A 78 27.50 3.81 -12.02
CA LYS A 78 28.61 2.83 -12.01
C LYS A 78 28.13 1.39 -12.16
N ILE A 79 26.87 1.10 -11.84
CA ILE A 79 26.29 -0.23 -11.98
C ILE A 79 25.87 -0.40 -13.44
N PRO A 80 26.47 -1.34 -14.20
CA PRO A 80 26.10 -1.57 -15.59
C PRO A 80 24.64 -1.99 -15.69
N LEU A 81 24.02 -1.68 -16.82
CA LEU A 81 22.63 -2.07 -17.08
C LEU A 81 22.49 -3.60 -17.02
N ALA A 82 21.39 -4.07 -16.43
CA ALA A 82 21.06 -5.49 -16.44
C ALA A 82 20.90 -5.97 -17.88
N LYS A 83 21.40 -7.18 -18.17
CA LYS A 83 21.22 -7.80 -19.48
C LYS A 83 19.72 -8.03 -19.71
N LEU A 84 19.24 -7.69 -20.90
CA LEU A 84 17.87 -7.97 -21.30
C LEU A 84 17.69 -9.50 -21.38
N THR A 85 16.95 -10.08 -20.43
CA THR A 85 16.61 -11.51 -20.39
C THR A 85 15.34 -11.83 -21.18
N THR A 86 14.64 -10.81 -21.68
CA THR A 86 13.35 -10.94 -22.34
C THR A 86 13.52 -11.03 -23.87
N PRO A 87 12.73 -11.87 -24.56
CA PRO A 87 12.66 -11.90 -26.01
C PRO A 87 12.36 -10.51 -26.62
N PRO A 88 12.83 -10.22 -27.85
CA PRO A 88 12.52 -8.96 -28.52
C PRO A 88 11.00 -8.77 -28.62
N GLY A 89 10.51 -7.65 -28.08
CA GLY A 89 9.08 -7.29 -28.06
C GLY A 89 8.33 -7.61 -26.77
N GLY A 90 8.96 -8.21 -25.75
CA GLY A 90 8.33 -8.46 -24.45
C GLY A 90 8.73 -7.46 -23.35
N VAL A 91 7.87 -7.30 -22.34
CA VAL A 91 8.19 -6.55 -21.11
C VAL A 91 8.71 -7.54 -20.05
N PRO A 92 9.92 -7.35 -19.48
CA PRO A 92 10.38 -8.17 -18.37
C PRO A 92 9.46 -7.97 -17.15
N LEU A 93 8.90 -9.06 -16.64
CA LEU A 93 8.25 -9.07 -15.34
C LEU A 93 9.31 -9.33 -14.25
N PRO A 94 9.18 -8.73 -13.06
CA PRO A 94 9.93 -9.14 -11.88
C PRO A 94 9.72 -10.63 -11.56
N PRO A 95 10.57 -11.26 -10.74
CA PRO A 95 10.35 -12.62 -10.24
C PRO A 95 8.97 -12.77 -9.63
N GLU A 96 8.34 -13.95 -9.73
CA GLU A 96 6.96 -14.19 -9.28
C GLU A 96 6.68 -13.75 -7.83
N GLN A 97 7.70 -13.83 -6.96
CA GLN A 97 7.63 -13.39 -5.56
C GLN A 97 7.45 -11.86 -5.40
N ASP A 98 7.93 -11.09 -6.37
CA ASP A 98 7.84 -9.63 -6.41
C ASP A 98 6.62 -9.16 -7.23
N ILE A 99 5.78 -10.09 -7.72
CA ILE A 99 4.56 -9.77 -8.47
C ILE A 99 3.35 -9.76 -7.52
N LEU A 100 2.63 -8.64 -7.50
CA LEU A 100 1.41 -8.46 -6.71
C LEU A 100 0.15 -9.09 -7.35
N ILE A 101 0.26 -10.27 -7.95
CA ILE A 101 -0.87 -11.00 -8.55
C ILE A 101 -1.52 -12.02 -7.61
N SER A 102 -0.75 -12.53 -6.65
CA SER A 102 -1.25 -13.52 -5.71
C SER A 102 -2.18 -12.85 -4.69
N PRO A 103 -3.33 -13.46 -4.35
CA PRO A 103 -4.22 -12.92 -3.34
C PRO A 103 -3.49 -12.84 -1.99
N ASN A 104 -3.25 -11.62 -1.51
CA ASN A 104 -2.70 -11.35 -0.17
C ASN A 104 -3.78 -11.32 0.92
N TYR A 105 -4.89 -12.02 0.70
CA TYR A 105 -6.00 -12.08 1.65
C TYR A 105 -6.59 -13.49 1.67
N GLN A 106 -6.90 -13.98 2.87
CA GLN A 106 -7.65 -15.21 3.07
C GLN A 106 -9.07 -14.86 3.51
N LEU A 107 -10.06 -15.17 2.68
CA LEU A 107 -11.45 -15.09 3.11
C LEU A 107 -11.74 -16.29 4.02
N LEU A 108 -11.96 -16.02 5.30
CA LEU A 108 -12.51 -16.99 6.24
C LEU A 108 -14.01 -17.08 5.98
N ILE A 109 -14.41 -17.83 4.95
CA ILE A 109 -15.83 -18.15 4.71
C ILE A 109 -16.19 -19.25 5.70
N PRO A 110 -17.07 -19.00 6.70
CA PRO A 110 -17.53 -20.07 7.58
C PRO A 110 -18.26 -21.09 6.71
N ARG A 111 -17.69 -22.29 6.56
CA ARG A 111 -18.41 -23.42 5.97
C ARG A 111 -19.53 -23.77 6.95
N LYS A 112 -20.75 -23.34 6.65
CA LYS A 112 -21.95 -23.87 7.32
C LYS A 112 -21.98 -25.35 7.00
N GLN A 113 -21.61 -26.19 7.96
CA GLN A 113 -21.78 -27.64 7.85
C GLN A 113 -23.26 -27.88 7.58
N SER A 114 -23.58 -28.40 6.40
CA SER A 114 -24.89 -29.01 6.18
C SER A 114 -25.01 -30.16 7.17
N PRO A 115 -26.06 -30.23 8.01
CA PRO A 115 -26.26 -31.39 8.86
C PRO A 115 -26.31 -32.64 7.98
N GLN A 116 -25.40 -33.58 8.24
CA GLN A 116 -25.44 -34.91 7.67
C GLN A 116 -26.72 -35.56 8.18
N VAL A 117 -27.67 -35.81 7.29
CA VAL A 117 -28.76 -36.74 7.56
C VAL A 117 -28.12 -38.12 7.48
N GLU A 118 -28.01 -38.79 8.62
CA GLU A 118 -27.70 -40.22 8.67
C GLU A 118 -28.89 -40.96 8.05
N GLU A 119 -28.74 -41.43 6.81
CA GLU A 119 -29.55 -42.53 6.29
C GLU A 119 -28.86 -43.82 6.75
N ASN A 120 -29.51 -44.54 7.67
CA ASN A 120 -29.20 -45.92 7.99
C ASN A 120 -29.41 -46.79 6.74
N GLU A 121 -28.39 -47.59 6.40
CA GLU A 121 -28.49 -48.83 5.60
C GLU A 121 -29.41 -49.83 6.36
N GLU A 122 -30.13 -50.82 5.82
CA GLU A 122 -29.93 -51.80 4.74
C GLU A 122 -31.36 -52.26 4.30
N ASP A 123 -31.60 -52.80 3.09
CA ASP A 123 -31.73 -54.25 2.88
C ASP A 123 -31.63 -54.65 1.39
N GLU A 124 -30.96 -55.79 1.17
CA GLU A 124 -30.66 -56.47 -0.10
C GLU A 124 -31.89 -57.08 -0.81
N ASP A 125 -31.86 -57.19 -2.15
CA ASP A 125 -32.02 -58.48 -2.86
C ASP A 125 -31.72 -58.41 -4.39
N GLY A 126 -31.18 -59.50 -4.97
CA GLY A 126 -31.46 -59.87 -6.37
C GLY A 126 -30.37 -59.79 -7.47
N SER A 127 -29.37 -60.68 -7.41
CA SER A 127 -28.61 -61.39 -8.49
C SER A 127 -28.76 -61.03 -10.00
N ASN A 128 -27.64 -60.94 -10.76
CA ASN A 128 -27.12 -62.01 -11.65
C ASN A 128 -25.76 -61.65 -12.33
N LEU A 129 -25.03 -62.70 -12.73
CA LEU A 129 -23.61 -62.79 -13.06
C LEU A 129 -23.25 -62.42 -14.52
N ASN A 130 -21.98 -62.01 -14.79
CA ASN A 130 -20.94 -62.86 -15.43
C ASN A 130 -19.78 -62.08 -16.12
N ARG A 131 -18.55 -62.59 -15.87
CA ARG A 131 -17.38 -62.71 -16.77
C ARG A 131 -16.27 -61.62 -16.78
N ASN A 132 -15.23 -61.87 -15.99
CA ASN A 132 -13.82 -61.43 -16.12
C ASN A 132 -13.12 -62.03 -17.37
N PRO A 133 -11.85 -61.70 -17.72
CA PRO A 133 -11.02 -60.51 -17.48
C PRO A 133 -10.20 -60.07 -18.75
N ASN A 134 -9.46 -58.96 -18.66
CA ASN A 134 -8.32 -58.57 -19.53
C ASN A 134 -8.61 -58.09 -20.98
N LEU A 135 -8.54 -56.76 -21.18
CA LEU A 135 -7.95 -56.18 -22.40
C LEU A 135 -6.89 -55.16 -21.98
N LEU A 136 -5.63 -55.54 -22.19
CA LEU A 136 -4.46 -54.70 -21.98
C LEU A 136 -4.48 -53.44 -22.86
N GLN A 137 -3.81 -52.42 -22.32
CA GLN A 137 -3.18 -51.27 -23.00
C GLN A 137 -4.09 -50.07 -23.31
N ARG A 138 -4.01 -49.01 -22.47
CA ARG A 138 -3.00 -47.94 -22.63
C ARG A 138 -3.34 -46.70 -21.76
N GLN A 139 -2.32 -46.22 -21.06
CA GLN A 139 -2.11 -44.85 -20.55
C GLN A 139 -2.92 -44.37 -19.32
N ARG A 140 -2.34 -44.53 -18.12
CA ARG A 140 -1.55 -43.49 -17.40
C ARG A 140 -1.40 -43.91 -15.93
N SER A 141 -0.17 -44.10 -15.49
CA SER A 141 0.19 -44.09 -14.07
C SER A 141 1.36 -43.13 -13.88
N SER A 142 1.34 -42.46 -12.73
CA SER A 142 2.49 -41.89 -12.02
C SER A 142 2.98 -40.53 -12.57
N ASN A 143 3.23 -39.48 -11.78
CA ASN A 143 3.62 -39.42 -10.37
C ASN A 143 3.37 -38.03 -9.75
N ASP A 144 3.14 -38.05 -8.45
CA ASP A 144 3.21 -36.94 -7.48
C ASP A 144 4.61 -36.30 -7.36
N GLN A 145 4.60 -35.13 -6.68
CA GLN A 145 5.68 -34.44 -5.92
C GLN A 145 6.40 -33.25 -6.57
N GLN A 146 5.96 -32.03 -6.24
CA GLN A 146 6.60 -31.17 -5.22
C GLN A 146 5.97 -29.76 -5.25
N THR A 147 5.02 -29.49 -4.34
CA THR A 147 4.58 -28.11 -4.07
C THR A 147 5.47 -27.56 -2.97
N GLN A 148 6.49 -26.80 -3.35
CA GLN A 148 7.36 -26.07 -2.43
C GLN A 148 6.55 -25.06 -1.62
N GLN A 149 6.71 -25.13 -0.30
CA GLN A 149 6.13 -24.23 0.68
C GLN A 149 6.66 -22.81 0.44
N GLN A 150 5.82 -21.90 -0.05
CA GLN A 150 6.09 -20.47 0.02
C GLN A 150 5.35 -19.88 1.23
N THR A 151 6.14 -19.49 2.23
CA THR A 151 5.67 -18.73 3.40
C THR A 151 5.49 -17.26 3.02
N SER A 152 4.41 -16.93 2.33
CA SER A 152 3.97 -15.53 2.21
C SER A 152 3.54 -15.04 3.59
N GLN A 153 3.89 -13.80 3.97
CA GLN A 153 3.37 -13.18 5.19
C GLN A 153 1.85 -13.02 5.06
N LYS A 154 1.10 -13.93 5.68
CA LYS A 154 -0.36 -13.97 5.61
C LYS A 154 -0.95 -13.02 6.65
N VAL A 155 -1.68 -12.00 6.19
CA VAL A 155 -2.52 -11.15 7.05
C VAL A 155 -3.98 -11.55 6.87
N SER A 156 -4.62 -12.01 7.94
CA SER A 156 -6.04 -12.40 7.96
C SER A 156 -6.85 -11.37 8.74
N PHE A 157 -7.94 -10.87 8.15
CA PHE A 157 -8.90 -10.01 8.84
C PHE A 157 -10.19 -10.81 9.11
N PRO A 158 -10.64 -10.93 10.37
CA PRO A 158 -11.92 -11.56 10.66
C PRO A 158 -13.06 -10.66 10.16
N LEU A 159 -13.90 -11.19 9.28
CA LEU A 159 -15.15 -10.53 8.90
C LEU A 159 -16.14 -10.68 10.06
N THR A 160 -16.30 -9.64 10.88
CA THR A 160 -17.36 -9.60 11.90
C THR A 160 -18.72 -9.53 11.19
N ALA A 161 -19.45 -10.65 11.17
CA ALA A 161 -20.82 -10.73 10.66
C ALA A 161 -21.83 -10.06 11.63
N ALA A 162 -21.67 -8.76 11.88
CA ALA A 162 -22.51 -8.01 12.84
C ALA A 162 -23.12 -6.73 12.25
N ALA A 163 -23.35 -6.66 10.94
CA ALA A 163 -23.99 -5.52 10.28
C ALA A 163 -25.31 -5.88 9.56
N ALA A 164 -26.08 -6.82 10.12
CA ALA A 164 -27.39 -7.20 9.58
C ALA A 164 -28.47 -7.27 10.68
N ALA A 165 -28.54 -6.27 11.57
CA ALA A 165 -29.69 -6.11 12.48
C ALA A 165 -29.72 -4.72 13.16
N ALA A 166 -29.88 -3.63 12.40
CA ALA A 166 -30.22 -2.32 12.98
C ALA A 166 -31.60 -1.86 12.49
N LYS A 167 -32.62 -2.22 13.27
CA LYS A 167 -34.03 -1.86 13.09
C LYS A 167 -34.21 -0.39 13.47
N ARG A 168 -34.70 0.46 12.56
CA ARG A 168 -35.02 1.88 12.82
C ARG A 168 -36.20 2.00 13.81
N PRO A 169 -36.14 2.85 14.85
CA PRO A 169 -37.33 3.30 15.56
C PRO A 169 -37.87 4.62 14.97
N ARG A 170 -39.18 4.80 15.19
CA ARG A 170 -40.10 5.83 14.67
C ARG A 170 -39.79 7.25 15.13
#